data_AF-A0A1S1MLZ4-F1
#
_entry.id   AF-A0A1S1MLZ4-F1
#
_cell.length_a   1.000
_cell.length_b   1.000
_cell.length_c   1.000
_cell.angle_alpha   90.00
_cell.angle_beta   90.00
_cell.angle_gamma   90.00
#
_symmetry.space_group_name_H-M   'P 1'
#
loop_
_entity.id
_entity.type
_entity.pdbx_description
1 polymer ?
#
loop_
_entity_poly.entity_id
_entity_poly.type
_entity_poly.pdbx_seq_one_letter_code
_entity_poly.pdbx_strand_id
1 'polypeptide(L)'
;MRWFLLFIGWSSVVGSFADGALGLYALWVVVQSSGNEVLMSLDAFIKQHVAFIYWLKQLAYYVMPNGFVTWVFSLPALVYFPIRLVTSIVIGWWALKKAAELSTHRQL
;
A
#
# COMPACT_ATOMS: atom_id res chain seq x y z
N MET A 1 9.39 -1.57 22.85
CA MET A 1 9.52 -2.50 21.71
C MET A 1 8.18 -3.12 21.29
N ARG A 2 7.43 -3.80 22.18
CA ARG A 2 6.11 -4.38 21.84
C ARG A 2 5.09 -3.38 21.27
N TRP A 3 4.92 -2.22 21.91
CA TRP A 3 3.99 -1.17 21.45
C TRP A 3 4.29 -0.67 20.04
N PHE A 4 5.58 -0.53 19.69
CA PHE A 4 6.01 -0.13 18.35
C PHE A 4 5.64 -1.19 17.29
N LEU A 5 5.82 -2.48 17.59
CA LEU A 5 5.45 -3.57 16.69
C LEU A 5 3.93 -3.70 16.52
N LEU A 6 3.16 -3.48 17.58
CA LEU A 6 1.69 -3.44 17.50
C LEU A 6 1.21 -2.27 16.64
N PHE A 7 1.85 -1.10 16.75
CA PHE A 7 1.55 0.05 15.89
C PHE A 7 1.83 -0.26 14.41
N ILE A 8 2.98 -0.85 14.08
CA ILE A 8 3.30 -1.27 12.71
C ILE A 8 2.29 -2.32 12.22
N GLY A 9 1.97 -3.31 13.04
CA GLY A 9 1.00 -4.36 12.72
C GLY A 9 -0.36 -3.79 12.37
N TRP A 10 -0.92 -2.93 13.22
CA TRP A 10 -2.22 -2.29 12.98
C TRP A 10 -2.20 -1.32 11.80
N SER A 11 -1.13 -0.54 11.64
CA SER A 11 -0.98 0.37 10.49
C SER A 11 -0.95 -0.41 9.18
N SER A 12 -0.29 -1.56 9.14
CA SER A 12 -0.30 -2.45 7.99
C SER A 12 -1.69 -3.03 7.70
N VAL A 13 -2.46 -3.44 8.72
CA VAL A 13 -3.83 -3.96 8.51
C VAL A 13 -4.71 -2.88 7.88
N VAL A 14 -4.73 -1.67 8.44
CA VAL A 14 -5.50 -0.55 7.88
C VAL A 14 -5.00 -0.18 6.48
N GLY A 15 -3.69 -0.13 6.27
CA GLY A 15 -3.09 0.12 4.96
C GLY A 15 -3.48 -0.92 3.92
N SER A 16 -3.58 -2.20 4.31
CA SER A 16 -4.00 -3.29 3.43
C SER A 16 -5.45 -3.14 2.98
N PHE A 17 -6.35 -2.71 3.87
CA PHE A 17 -7.73 -2.40 3.46
C PHE A 17 -7.79 -1.24 2.45
N ALA A 18 -6.98 -0.19 2.66
CA ALA A 18 -6.90 0.92 1.73
C ALA A 18 -6.35 0.47 0.37
N ASP A 19 -5.25 -0.28 0.35
CA ASP A 19 -4.63 -0.80 -0.87
C ASP A 19 -5.57 -1.78 -1.61
N GLY A 20 -6.32 -2.60 -0.87
CA GLY A 20 -7.34 -3.50 -1.42
C GLY A 20 -8.51 -2.73 -2.04
N ALA A 21 -9.02 -1.71 -1.37
CA ALA A 21 -10.09 -0.86 -1.89
C ALA A 21 -9.66 -0.10 -3.16
N LEU A 22 -8.44 0.44 -3.18
CA LEU A 22 -7.87 1.11 -4.35
C LEU A 22 -7.62 0.13 -5.50
N GLY A 23 -7.16 -1.08 -5.21
CA GLY A 23 -7.00 -2.14 -6.21
C GLY A 23 -8.33 -2.57 -6.84
N LEU A 24 -9.38 -2.76 -6.03
CA LEU A 24 -10.73 -3.06 -6.52
C LEU A 24 -11.29 -1.90 -7.34
N TYR A 25 -11.04 -0.66 -6.92
CA TYR A 25 -11.48 0.51 -7.66
C TYR A 25 -10.75 0.66 -9.01
N ALA A 26 -9.45 0.38 -9.05
CA ALA A 26 -8.69 0.31 -10.30
C ALA A 26 -9.24 -0.77 -11.25
N LEU A 27 -9.59 -1.95 -10.72
CA LEU A 27 -10.24 -3.01 -11.50
C LEU A 27 -11.60 -2.55 -12.05
N TRP A 28 -12.41 -1.89 -11.22
CA TRP A 28 -13.69 -1.35 -11.63
C TRP A 28 -13.58 -0.35 -12.78
N VAL A 29 -12.62 0.59 -12.70
CA VAL A 29 -12.33 1.58 -13.75
C VAL A 29 -11.93 0.89 -15.06
N VAL A 30 -11.10 -0.14 -14.99
CA VAL A 30 -10.67 -0.91 -16.16
C VAL A 30 -11.82 -1.67 -16.83
N VAL A 31 -12.74 -2.22 -16.03
CA VAL A 31 -13.94 -2.88 -16.55
C VAL A 31 -14.88 -1.87 -17.24
N GLN A 32 -15.06 -0.67 -16.67
CA GLN A 32 -15.88 0.37 -17.31
C GLN A 32 -15.28 0.95 -18.57
N SER A 33 -13.95 1.07 -18.65
CA SER A 33 -13.24 1.61 -19.82
C SER A 33 -13.05 0.60 -20.96
N SER A 34 -13.76 -0.53 -20.93
CA SER A 34 -13.65 -1.62 -21.91
C SER A 34 -12.22 -2.17 -22.06
N GLY A 35 -11.41 -2.11 -20.99
CA GLY A 35 -10.04 -2.61 -21.00
C GLY A 35 -8.99 -1.66 -21.58
N ASN A 36 -9.35 -0.46 -22.01
CA ASN A 36 -8.38 0.51 -22.54
C ASN A 36 -7.41 1.04 -21.46
N GLU A 37 -7.77 0.92 -20.19
CA GLU A 37 -7.00 1.49 -19.07
C GLU A 37 -6.25 0.44 -18.24
N VAL A 38 -6.12 -0.80 -18.72
CA VAL A 38 -5.41 -1.90 -18.01
C VAL A 38 -3.98 -1.51 -17.60
N LEU A 39 -3.31 -0.74 -18.45
CA LEU A 39 -1.93 -0.29 -18.25
C LEU A 39 -1.84 1.13 -17.68
N MET A 40 -2.94 1.68 -17.16
CA MET A 40 -2.93 3.00 -16.55
C MET A 40 -1.92 3.05 -15.40
N SER A 41 -1.00 3.99 -15.48
CA SER A 41 0.02 4.18 -14.45
C SER A 41 -0.63 4.57 -13.11
N LEU A 42 0.02 4.19 -12.02
CA LEU A 42 -0.39 4.55 -10.67
C LEU A 42 -0.55 6.07 -10.53
N ASP A 43 0.34 6.84 -11.16
CA ASP A 43 0.27 8.29 -11.17
C ASP A 43 -1.00 8.83 -11.82
N ALA A 44 -1.30 8.35 -13.03
CA ALA A 44 -2.49 8.75 -13.76
C ALA A 44 -3.76 8.35 -13.00
N PHE A 45 -3.78 7.12 -12.47
CA PHE A 45 -4.89 6.59 -11.70
C PHE A 45 -5.20 7.44 -10.46
N ILE A 46 -4.18 7.74 -9.64
CA ILE A 46 -4.36 8.56 -8.44
C ILE A 46 -4.80 9.97 -8.84
N LYS A 47 -4.19 10.56 -9.87
CA LYS A 47 -4.53 11.93 -10.29
C LYS A 47 -5.95 12.06 -10.82
N GLN A 48 -6.44 11.07 -11.58
CA GLN A 48 -7.74 11.11 -12.25
C GLN A 48 -8.89 10.63 -11.36
N HIS A 49 -8.67 9.58 -10.56
CA HIS A 49 -9.74 8.92 -9.82
C HIS A 49 -9.67 9.13 -8.31
N VAL A 50 -8.49 9.46 -7.77
CA VAL A 50 -8.27 9.55 -6.31
C VAL A 50 -7.46 10.81 -5.96
N ALA A 51 -7.80 11.94 -6.59
CA ALA A 51 -7.01 13.17 -6.50
C ALA A 51 -6.77 13.65 -5.05
N PHE A 52 -7.69 13.33 -4.14
CA PHE A 52 -7.58 13.70 -2.72
C PHE A 52 -6.35 13.10 -2.02
N ILE A 53 -5.78 11.97 -2.49
CA ILE A 53 -4.54 11.38 -1.95
C ILE A 53 -3.30 11.70 -2.79
N TYR A 54 -3.42 12.50 -3.85
CA TYR A 54 -2.29 12.77 -4.75
C TYR A 54 -1.10 13.46 -4.04
N TRP A 55 -1.37 14.19 -2.95
CA TRP A 55 -0.34 14.76 -2.08
C TRP A 55 0.61 13.70 -1.47
N LEU A 56 0.19 12.43 -1.35
CA LEU A 56 1.05 11.32 -0.92
C LEU A 56 2.25 11.12 -1.84
N LYS A 57 2.14 11.50 -3.12
CA LYS A 57 3.28 11.48 -4.06
C LYS A 57 4.38 12.44 -3.62
N GLN A 58 4.03 13.62 -3.13
CA GLN A 58 5.00 14.60 -2.60
C GLN A 58 5.66 14.08 -1.33
N LEU A 59 4.89 13.45 -0.43
CA LEU A 59 5.46 12.76 0.72
C LEU A 59 6.42 11.64 0.31
N ALA A 60 6.10 10.87 -0.73
CA ALA A 60 6.98 9.81 -1.22
C ALA A 60 8.32 10.37 -1.70
N TYR A 61 8.33 11.49 -2.44
CA TYR A 61 9.56 12.19 -2.83
C TYR A 61 10.35 12.76 -1.66
N TYR A 62 9.69 13.09 -0.55
CA TYR A 62 10.37 13.57 0.66
C TYR A 62 11.10 12.44 1.39
N VAL A 63 10.56 11.22 1.38
CA VAL A 63 11.07 10.08 2.16
C VAL A 63 12.00 9.18 1.35
N MET A 64 11.84 9.12 0.03
CA MET A 64 12.52 8.14 -0.84
C MET A 64 13.27 8.83 -2.00
N PRO A 65 14.30 8.18 -2.57
CA PRO A 65 15.03 8.71 -3.71
C PRO A 65 14.12 8.96 -4.92
N ASN A 66 14.33 10.09 -5.61
CA ASN A 66 13.50 10.53 -6.74
C ASN A 66 13.29 9.44 -7.79
N GLY A 67 14.37 8.77 -8.22
CA GLY A 67 14.29 7.71 -9.23
C GLY A 67 13.41 6.53 -8.82
N PHE A 68 13.41 6.18 -7.52
CA PHE A 68 12.55 5.11 -7.00
C PHE A 68 11.08 5.52 -7.01
N VAL A 69 10.77 6.74 -6.56
CA VAL A 69 9.39 7.26 -6.57
C VAL A 69 8.86 7.35 -8.00
N THR A 70 9.64 7.92 -8.93
CA THR A 70 9.22 8.00 -10.34
C THR A 70 8.98 6.62 -10.94
N TRP A 71 9.82 5.63 -10.60
CA TRP A 71 9.62 4.24 -11.03
C TRP A 71 8.35 3.61 -10.42
N VAL A 72 8.11 3.77 -9.11
CA VAL A 72 6.90 3.22 -8.46
C VAL A 72 5.63 3.81 -9.08
N PHE A 73 5.60 5.12 -9.31
CA PHE A 73 4.44 5.82 -9.85
C PHE A 73 4.21 5.56 -11.36
N SER A 74 5.21 5.02 -12.07
CA SER A 74 5.04 4.60 -13.47
C SER A 74 4.50 3.17 -13.63
N LEU A 75 4.47 2.38 -12.54
CA LEU A 75 3.91 1.03 -12.57
C LEU A 75 2.39 1.07 -12.85
N PRO A 76 1.83 0.06 -13.54
CA PRO A 76 0.39 -0.06 -13.69
C PRO A 76 -0.31 -0.17 -12.33
N ALA A 77 -1.36 0.60 -12.11
CA ALA A 77 -2.11 0.62 -10.84
C ALA A 77 -2.62 -0.78 -10.45
N LEU A 78 -3.11 -1.53 -11.45
CA LEU A 78 -3.58 -2.92 -11.29
C LEU A 78 -2.49 -3.90 -10.83
N VAL A 79 -1.22 -3.62 -11.11
CA VAL A 79 -0.10 -4.46 -10.68
C VAL A 79 0.41 -3.98 -9.32
N TYR A 80 0.46 -2.66 -9.13
CA TYR A 80 0.98 -2.05 -7.90
C TYR A 80 0.15 -2.42 -6.66
N PHE A 81 -1.18 -2.24 -6.70
CA PHE A 81 -2.01 -2.41 -5.51
C PHE A 81 -2.02 -3.86 -4.98
N PRO A 82 -2.12 -4.92 -5.81
CA PRO A 82 -2.01 -6.29 -5.33
C PRO A 82 -0.65 -6.61 -4.69
N ILE A 83 0.46 -6.17 -5.31
CA ILE A 83 1.80 -6.38 -4.76
C ILE A 83 1.92 -5.67 -3.40
N ARG A 84 1.44 -4.43 -3.33
CA ARG A 84 1.47 -3.63 -2.11
C ARG A 84 0.60 -4.24 -1.01
N LEU A 85 -0.61 -4.70 -1.34
CA LEU A 85 -1.50 -5.40 -0.43
C LEU A 85 -0.82 -6.64 0.17
N VAL A 86 -0.24 -7.50 -0.65
CA VAL A 86 0.48 -8.70 -0.19
C VAL A 86 1.66 -8.32 0.71
N THR A 87 2.46 -7.34 0.29
CA THR A 87 3.63 -6.88 1.06
C THR A 87 3.21 -6.32 2.42
N SER A 88 2.16 -5.49 2.45
CA SER A 88 1.58 -4.93 3.67
C SER A 88 1.13 -6.05 4.60
N ILE A 89 0.34 -7.01 4.13
CA ILE A 89 -0.13 -8.15 4.93
C ILE A 89 1.04 -8.94 5.53
N VAL A 90 2.06 -9.26 4.73
CA VAL A 90 3.23 -10.03 5.19
C VAL A 90 3.98 -9.29 6.30
N ILE A 91 4.24 -7.99 6.11
CA ILE A 91 4.93 -7.16 7.11
C ILE A 91 4.09 -7.04 8.39
N GLY A 92 2.78 -6.80 8.26
CA GLY A 92 1.86 -6.69 9.38
C GLY A 92 1.80 -7.98 10.19
N TRP A 93 1.63 -9.12 9.51
CA TRP A 93 1.64 -10.43 10.12
C TRP A 93 2.93 -10.71 10.89
N TRP A 94 4.08 -10.42 10.26
CA TRP A 94 5.39 -10.59 10.91
C TRP A 94 5.53 -9.70 12.16
N ALA A 95 5.13 -8.44 12.07
CA ALA A 95 5.20 -7.49 13.18
C ALA A 95 4.30 -7.93 14.34
N LEU A 96 3.08 -8.40 14.06
CA LEU A 96 2.15 -8.92 15.06
C LEU A 96 2.68 -10.19 15.73
N LYS A 97 3.24 -11.13 14.94
CA LYS A 97 3.84 -12.36 15.49
C LYS A 97 5.00 -12.03 16.43
N LYS A 98 5.89 -11.10 16.04
CA LYS A 98 7.00 -10.67 16.90
C LYS A 98 6.52 -9.94 18.16
N ALA A 99 5.47 -9.13 18.06
CA ALA A 99 4.86 -8.49 19.22
C ALA A 99 4.28 -9.52 20.22
N ALA A 100 3.70 -10.61 19.71
CA ALA A 100 3.18 -11.71 20.51
C ALA A 100 4.29 -12.48 21.23
N GLU A 101 5.38 -12.86 20.52
CA GLU A 101 6.55 -13.54 21.13
C GLU A 101 7.16 -12.74 22.29
N LEU A 102 7.28 -11.41 22.14
CA LEU A 102 7.75 -10.50 23.20
C LEU A 102 6.80 -10.38 24.40
N SER A 103 5.52 -10.71 24.23
CA SER A 103 4.57 -10.76 25.36
C SER A 103 4.75 -12.02 26.20
N THR A 104 5.08 -13.14 25.56
CA THR A 104 5.31 -14.44 26.21
C THR A 104 6.60 -14.45 27.03
N HIS A 105 7.68 -13.84 26.52
CA HIS A 105 8.96 -13.74 27.25
C HIS A 105 8.95 -12.80 28.46
N ARG A 106 7.90 -11.99 28.66
CA ARG A 106 7.79 -11.06 29.80
C ARG A 106 7.08 -11.68 31.01
N GLN A 107 6.58 -12.91 30.88
CA GLN A 107 5.82 -13.63 31.92
C GLN A 107 6.60 -14.79 32.57
N LEU A 108 7.88 -14.96 32.21
CA LEU A 108 8.86 -15.81 32.89
C LEU A 108 9.90 -14.93 33.58
#